data_AF-A0A6P6MP09-F1
#
_entry.id   AF-A0A6P6MP09-F1
#
_cell.length_a   1.000
_cell.length_b   1.000
_cell.length_c   1.000
_cell.angle_alpha   90.00
_cell.angle_beta   90.00
_cell.angle_gamma   90.00
#
_symmetry.space_group_name_H-M   'P 1'
#
loop_
_entity.id
_entity.type
_entity.pdbx_description
1 polymer ?
#
loop_
_entity_poly.entity_id
_entity_poly.type
_entity_poly.pdbx_seq_one_letter_code
_entity_poly.pdbx_strand_id
1 'polypeptide(L)'
;MGASYGKKQKTYNIKQQSVKNGKHLNGVASAYADIQWEQPHQPRTPDRDPFGYPHREIPPLASYAPQPDYMTEDDDLIKPKKLINPVKASKSHQELHRELLMNHKRGTVVENKPELQRVLEQRKREQMIKQKKQEEEARRKISPLEQELLKRQQKLEELEKEQARLEDSNCNAPEFIKVKENLRRTSFTSSGENEV
;
A
#
# COMPACT_ATOMS: atom_id res chain seq x y z
N MET A 1 -70.48 -27.14 -17.00
CA MET A 1 -70.28 -26.37 -15.76
C MET A 1 -68.82 -25.92 -15.72
N GLY A 2 -68.55 -24.66 -16.03
CA GLY A 2 -67.20 -24.10 -16.09
C GLY A 2 -66.86 -23.30 -14.83
N ALA A 3 -65.68 -23.51 -14.26
CA ALA A 3 -65.16 -22.71 -13.15
C ALA A 3 -64.04 -21.81 -13.68
N SER A 4 -64.30 -20.50 -13.74
CA SER A 4 -63.33 -19.46 -14.08
C SER A 4 -62.65 -18.95 -12.80
N TYR A 5 -61.35 -19.17 -12.67
CA TYR A 5 -60.55 -18.61 -11.57
C TYR A 5 -59.98 -17.24 -11.99
N GLY A 6 -60.54 -16.16 -11.44
CA GLY A 6 -60.04 -14.80 -11.62
C GLY A 6 -58.83 -14.51 -10.72
N LYS A 7 -57.69 -14.17 -11.33
CA LYS A 7 -56.51 -13.66 -10.62
C LYS A 7 -56.76 -12.22 -10.16
N LYS A 8 -56.70 -11.96 -8.86
CA LYS A 8 -56.71 -10.59 -8.32
C LYS A 8 -55.35 -9.93 -8.53
N GLN A 9 -55.32 -8.82 -9.25
CA GLN A 9 -54.17 -7.93 -9.37
C GLN A 9 -54.01 -7.16 -8.04
N LYS A 10 -52.93 -7.41 -7.29
CA LYS A 10 -52.49 -6.51 -6.21
C LYS A 10 -51.62 -5.42 -6.82
N THR A 11 -52.12 -4.20 -6.84
CA THR A 11 -51.31 -3.02 -7.15
C THR A 11 -50.53 -2.60 -5.90
N TYR A 12 -49.20 -2.52 -6.02
CA TYR A 12 -48.34 -1.97 -4.97
C TYR A 12 -47.98 -0.53 -5.34
N ASN A 13 -48.41 0.43 -4.53
CA ASN A 13 -48.07 1.85 -4.66
C ASN A 13 -46.78 2.11 -3.86
N ILE A 14 -45.65 2.25 -4.54
CA ILE A 14 -44.38 2.68 -3.94
C ILE A 14 -44.32 4.21 -4.01
N LYS A 15 -44.68 4.86 -2.89
CA LYS A 15 -44.31 6.27 -2.67
C LYS A 15 -42.82 6.30 -2.33
N GLN A 16 -42.01 6.90 -3.20
CA GLN A 16 -40.63 7.23 -2.87
C GLN A 16 -40.63 8.31 -1.76
N GLN A 17 -40.24 7.92 -0.56
CA GLN A 17 -39.91 8.86 0.50
C GLN A 17 -38.51 9.41 0.24
N SER A 18 -38.44 10.67 -0.19
CA SER A 18 -37.20 11.45 -0.25
C SER A 18 -36.68 11.67 1.17
N VAL A 19 -35.58 11.03 1.52
CA VAL A 19 -34.82 11.36 2.73
C VAL A 19 -33.89 12.53 2.44
N LYS A 20 -34.04 13.56 3.25
CA LYS A 20 -33.36 14.85 3.17
C LYS A 20 -31.96 14.66 3.73
N ASN A 21 -30.92 14.90 2.92
CA ASN A 21 -29.53 14.86 3.37
C ASN A 21 -29.24 16.03 4.31
N GLY A 22 -29.25 15.77 5.61
CA GLY A 22 -28.81 16.71 6.64
C GLY A 22 -27.28 16.81 6.65
N LYS A 23 -26.76 17.98 6.30
CA LYS A 23 -25.38 18.38 6.56
C LYS A 23 -25.16 18.38 8.09
N HIS A 24 -24.11 17.73 8.59
CA HIS A 24 -23.61 18.05 9.93
C HIS A 24 -22.08 17.89 10.02
N LEU A 25 -21.45 19.07 10.03
CA LEU A 25 -20.30 19.52 10.81
C LEU A 25 -19.04 18.65 10.89
N ASN A 26 -17.96 19.21 10.34
CA ASN A 26 -16.57 18.89 10.65
C ASN A 26 -16.30 19.19 12.14
N GLY A 27 -16.50 18.20 13.01
CA GLY A 27 -16.14 18.27 14.42
C GLY A 27 -14.88 17.46 14.68
N VAL A 28 -13.73 18.12 14.64
CA VAL A 28 -12.47 17.56 15.14
C VAL A 28 -12.52 17.69 16.67
N ALA A 29 -12.97 16.65 17.35
CA ALA A 29 -12.95 16.58 18.81
C ALA A 29 -12.39 15.21 19.22
N SER A 30 -11.06 15.05 19.07
CA SER A 30 -10.35 13.98 19.76
C SER A 30 -10.12 14.43 21.20
N ALA A 31 -10.91 13.92 22.13
CA ALA A 31 -10.77 14.14 23.57
C ALA A 31 -9.58 13.38 24.20
N TYR A 32 -8.66 12.88 23.36
CA TYR A 32 -7.56 12.03 23.75
C TYR A 32 -6.31 12.42 22.96
N ALA A 33 -5.79 13.62 23.25
CA ALA A 33 -4.55 14.11 22.64
C ALA A 33 -3.49 14.56 23.67
N ASP A 34 -3.77 14.44 24.96
CA ASP A 34 -2.77 14.66 26.02
C ASP A 34 -2.59 13.38 26.84
N ILE A 35 -1.90 12.41 26.24
CA ILE A 35 -0.98 11.60 27.04
C ILE A 35 0.41 12.04 26.61
N GLN A 36 0.83 13.13 27.22
CA GLN A 36 2.22 13.53 27.29
C GLN A 36 2.94 12.41 28.06
N TRP A 37 3.42 11.40 27.34
CA TRP A 37 4.25 10.36 27.91
C TRP A 37 5.53 11.03 28.41
N GLU A 38 5.62 11.21 29.73
CA GLU A 38 6.88 11.48 30.41
C GLU A 38 7.92 10.48 29.90
N GLN A 39 8.99 10.99 29.30
CA GLN A 39 10.19 10.20 29.11
C GLN A 39 10.66 9.73 30.49
N PRO A 40 11.01 8.45 30.70
CA PRO A 40 11.76 8.07 31.87
C PRO A 40 13.12 8.77 31.76
N HIS A 41 13.34 9.78 32.61
CA HIS A 41 14.67 10.33 32.84
C HIS A 41 15.61 9.17 33.19
N GLN A 42 16.59 8.91 32.32
CA GLN A 42 17.73 8.08 32.66
C GLN A 42 18.52 8.80 33.78
N PRO A 43 18.73 8.21 34.96
CA PRO A 43 19.67 8.79 35.90
C PRO A 43 21.08 8.65 35.33
N ARG A 44 21.77 9.79 35.28
CA ARG A 44 23.20 9.93 35.01
C ARG A 44 24.01 8.91 35.83
N THR A 45 25.07 8.41 35.22
CA THR A 45 26.18 7.73 35.89
C THR A 45 26.64 8.50 37.13
N PRO A 46 26.92 7.79 38.22
CA PRO A 46 28.03 8.18 39.08
C PRO A 46 29.01 7.02 39.21
N ASP A 47 30.24 7.29 38.79
CA ASP A 47 31.42 6.79 39.50
C ASP A 47 31.23 7.10 41.00
N ARG A 48 30.69 6.15 41.77
CA ARG A 48 30.74 6.16 43.23
C ARG A 48 30.31 4.80 43.79
N ASP A 49 31.28 4.10 44.38
CA ASP A 49 31.04 2.91 45.18
C ASP A 49 30.06 3.22 46.34
N PRO A 50 28.97 2.44 46.52
CA PRO A 50 27.93 2.69 47.53
C PRO A 50 28.30 2.46 49.01
N PHE A 51 29.55 2.13 49.34
CA PHE A 51 29.99 1.93 50.73
C PHE A 51 31.08 2.95 51.06
N GLY A 52 30.68 4.08 51.63
CA GLY A 52 31.57 5.18 52.05
C GLY A 52 32.51 4.82 53.20
N TYR A 53 33.42 3.88 52.97
CA TYR A 53 34.58 3.66 53.85
C TYR A 53 35.73 4.56 53.39
N PRO A 54 36.37 5.31 54.31
CA PRO A 54 37.48 6.17 53.96
C PRO A 54 38.62 5.32 53.41
N HIS A 55 39.22 5.79 52.31
CA HIS A 55 40.49 5.30 51.82
C HIS A 55 41.49 5.38 52.98
N ARG A 56 41.79 4.22 53.58
CA ARG A 56 42.71 4.15 54.69
C ARG A 56 44.09 4.36 54.09
N GLU A 57 44.60 5.59 54.17
CA GLU A 57 46.02 5.84 54.01
C GLU A 57 46.76 4.89 54.94
N ILE A 58 47.47 3.94 54.33
CA ILE A 58 48.21 2.91 55.03
C ILE A 58 49.35 3.65 55.75
N PRO A 59 49.44 3.63 57.09
CA PRO A 59 50.60 4.19 57.78
C PRO A 59 51.86 3.46 57.28
N PRO A 60 53.00 4.13 57.06
CA PRO A 60 54.20 3.55 56.47
C PRO A 60 54.94 2.60 57.45
N LEU A 61 54.25 2.11 58.48
CA LEU A 61 54.83 1.29 59.55
C LEU A 61 54.54 -0.21 59.39
N ALA A 62 53.98 -0.63 58.26
CA ALA A 62 53.86 -2.04 57.89
C ALA A 62 55.02 -2.52 56.99
N SER A 63 56.14 -1.79 56.93
CA SER A 63 57.26 -2.05 56.00
C SER A 63 58.30 -3.09 56.48
N TYR A 64 58.00 -3.89 57.51
CA TYR A 64 58.98 -4.84 58.08
C TYR A 64 58.67 -6.33 57.87
N ALA A 65 57.76 -6.66 56.95
CA ALA A 65 57.65 -8.03 56.46
C ALA A 65 58.27 -8.10 55.05
N PRO A 66 59.29 -8.96 54.81
CA PRO A 66 59.75 -9.22 53.45
C PRO A 66 58.56 -9.81 52.69
N GLN A 67 58.07 -9.09 51.68
CA GLN A 67 57.11 -9.63 50.73
C GLN A 67 57.83 -10.76 49.99
N PRO A 68 57.37 -12.00 50.14
CA PRO A 68 58.05 -13.11 49.51
C PRO A 68 57.90 -13.04 47.99
N ASP A 69 59.03 -13.24 47.32
CA ASP A 69 59.18 -13.23 45.88
C ASP A 69 58.62 -14.54 45.31
N TYR A 70 57.31 -14.55 45.02
CA TYR A 70 56.66 -15.61 44.24
C TYR A 70 56.14 -15.02 42.93
N MET A 71 57.00 -14.31 42.20
CA MET A 71 56.73 -13.92 40.82
C MET A 71 57.17 -15.03 39.86
N THR A 72 56.53 -16.21 39.89
CA THR A 72 56.52 -17.10 38.73
C THR A 72 55.33 -18.06 38.83
N GLU A 73 54.60 -18.20 37.72
CA GLU A 73 53.46 -19.11 37.50
C GLU A 73 52.07 -18.56 37.92
N ASP A 74 51.69 -17.40 37.38
CA ASP A 74 50.28 -16.95 37.26
C ASP A 74 49.48 -17.78 36.19
N ASP A 75 49.93 -18.99 35.88
CA ASP A 75 49.29 -19.93 34.93
C ASP A 75 48.58 -21.11 35.63
N ASP A 76 48.74 -21.28 36.94
CA ASP A 76 48.03 -22.29 37.75
C ASP A 76 46.72 -21.80 38.40
N LEU A 77 46.38 -20.52 38.21
CA LEU A 77 45.08 -19.99 38.64
C LEU A 77 43.98 -20.44 37.67
N ILE A 78 43.09 -21.32 38.14
CA ILE A 78 41.87 -21.69 37.43
C ILE A 78 41.02 -20.43 37.21
N LYS A 79 41.16 -19.83 36.03
CA LYS A 79 40.33 -18.69 35.62
C LYS A 79 38.88 -19.19 35.56
N PRO A 80 37.93 -18.55 36.27
CA PRO A 80 36.55 -19.01 36.25
C PRO A 80 36.04 -19.00 34.81
N LYS A 81 35.72 -20.20 34.31
CA LYS A 81 35.20 -20.39 32.96
C LYS A 81 33.88 -19.65 32.87
N LYS A 82 33.77 -18.70 31.94
CA LYS A 82 32.52 -17.97 31.70
C LYS A 82 31.44 -18.99 31.35
N LEU A 83 30.51 -19.21 32.29
CA LEU A 83 29.38 -20.11 32.07
C LEU A 83 28.54 -19.53 30.94
N ILE A 84 28.21 -20.37 29.97
CA ILE A 84 27.40 -19.94 28.84
C ILE A 84 25.97 -19.79 29.37
N ASN A 85 25.44 -18.58 29.29
CA ASN A 85 24.06 -18.31 29.68
C ASN A 85 23.11 -19.15 28.80
N PRO A 86 22.30 -20.06 29.34
CA PRO A 86 21.45 -20.96 28.56
C PRO A 86 20.45 -20.21 27.66
N VAL A 87 19.97 -19.04 28.11
CA VAL A 87 19.08 -18.15 27.34
C VAL A 87 19.80 -17.56 26.13
N LYS A 88 21.09 -17.27 26.27
CA LYS A 88 21.92 -16.76 25.17
C LYS A 88 22.56 -17.89 24.34
N ALA A 89 22.71 -19.10 24.88
CA ALA A 89 23.16 -20.26 24.14
C ALA A 89 22.11 -20.73 23.13
N SER A 90 20.83 -20.66 23.51
CA SER A 90 19.72 -21.11 22.66
C SER A 90 19.37 -20.05 21.61
N LYS A 91 19.78 -20.30 20.36
CA LYS A 91 19.42 -19.45 19.20
C LYS A 91 17.89 -19.36 19.02
N SER A 92 17.18 -20.46 19.21
CA SER A 92 15.71 -20.51 19.11
C SER A 92 15.05 -19.55 20.10
N HIS A 93 15.51 -19.53 21.35
CA HIS A 93 14.95 -18.62 22.37
C HIS A 93 15.23 -17.15 22.03
N GLN A 94 16.44 -16.83 21.58
CA GLN A 94 16.78 -15.46 21.14
C GLN A 94 15.95 -15.02 19.92
N GLU A 95 15.72 -15.94 18.99
CA GLU A 95 14.92 -15.70 17.79
C GLU A 95 13.47 -15.42 18.13
N LEU A 96 12.88 -16.20 19.03
CA LEU A 96 11.55 -15.93 19.56
C LEU A 96 11.48 -14.56 20.24
N HIS A 97 12.45 -14.22 21.10
CA HIS A 97 12.49 -12.91 21.75
C HIS A 97 12.55 -11.76 20.74
N ARG A 98 13.37 -11.91 19.69
CA ARG A 98 13.49 -10.94 18.60
C ARG A 98 12.18 -10.81 17.83
N GLU A 99 11.53 -11.91 17.50
CA GLU A 99 10.25 -11.94 16.78
C GLU A 99 9.14 -11.28 17.60
N LEU A 100 9.02 -11.62 18.89
CA LEU A 100 8.05 -11.01 19.79
C LEU A 100 8.25 -9.50 19.90
N LEU A 101 9.49 -9.01 20.02
CA LEU A 101 9.80 -7.59 20.01
C LEU A 101 9.49 -6.94 18.66
N MET A 102 9.76 -7.61 17.54
CA MET A 102 9.43 -7.11 16.21
C MET A 102 7.92 -7.00 16.01
N ASN A 103 7.15 -7.98 16.44
CA ASN A 103 5.69 -7.98 16.37
C ASN A 103 5.08 -6.89 17.26
N HIS A 104 5.64 -6.66 18.45
CA HIS A 104 5.20 -5.57 19.31
C HIS A 104 5.56 -4.18 18.72
N LYS A 105 6.79 -3.99 18.26
CA LYS A 105 7.27 -2.73 17.69
C LYS A 105 6.61 -2.36 16.37
N ARG A 106 6.32 -3.36 15.53
CA ARG A 106 5.63 -3.17 14.25
C ARG A 106 4.10 -3.08 14.43
N GLY A 107 3.60 -3.21 15.65
CA GLY A 107 2.20 -3.47 15.92
C GLY A 107 1.80 -4.86 15.40
N THR A 108 0.71 -5.41 15.94
CA THR A 108 0.08 -6.67 15.52
C THR A 108 -0.39 -6.61 14.06
N VAL A 109 0.55 -6.57 13.11
CA VAL A 109 0.35 -6.42 11.66
C VAL A 109 0.27 -7.79 10.98
N VAL A 110 0.48 -8.87 11.71
CA VAL A 110 0.17 -10.22 11.25
C VAL A 110 -1.26 -10.56 11.68
N GLU A 111 -2.22 -10.07 10.89
CA GLU A 111 -3.58 -10.61 10.72
C GLU A 111 -4.51 -10.79 11.95
N ASN A 112 -4.53 -9.86 12.90
CA ASN A 112 -5.64 -9.78 13.87
C ASN A 112 -6.61 -8.63 13.55
N LYS A 113 -7.00 -8.48 12.27
CA LYS A 113 -8.24 -7.73 12.01
C LYS A 113 -9.37 -8.48 12.71
N PRO A 114 -10.22 -7.80 13.50
CA PRO A 114 -11.34 -8.47 14.15
C PRO A 114 -12.18 -9.20 13.10
N GLU A 115 -12.74 -10.35 13.45
CA GLU A 115 -13.47 -11.23 12.54
C GLU A 115 -14.49 -10.48 11.67
N LEU A 116 -15.23 -9.55 12.27
CA LEU A 116 -16.17 -8.67 11.57
C LEU A 116 -15.52 -7.86 10.44
N GLN A 117 -14.35 -7.29 10.67
CA GLN A 117 -13.64 -6.52 9.65
C GLN A 117 -13.18 -7.42 8.50
N ARG A 118 -12.68 -8.62 8.81
CA ARG A 118 -12.32 -9.62 7.79
C ARG A 118 -13.54 -10.00 6.94
N VAL A 119 -14.68 -10.26 7.57
CA VAL A 119 -15.94 -10.60 6.89
C VAL A 119 -16.44 -9.43 6.03
N LEU A 120 -16.37 -8.19 6.51
CA LEU A 120 -16.76 -7.01 5.73
C LEU A 120 -15.84 -6.78 4.52
N GLU A 121 -14.52 -6.93 4.70
CA GLU A 121 -13.54 -6.83 3.61
C GLU A 121 -13.74 -7.96 2.59
N GLN A 122 -13.97 -9.18 3.05
CA GLN A 122 -14.29 -10.33 2.21
C GLN A 122 -15.58 -10.08 1.41
N ARG A 123 -16.66 -9.65 2.06
CA ARG A 123 -17.92 -9.31 1.39
C ARG A 123 -17.74 -8.23 0.33
N LYS A 124 -16.94 -7.19 0.60
CA LYS A 124 -16.62 -6.14 -0.39
C LYS A 124 -15.86 -6.72 -1.58
N ARG A 125 -14.85 -7.56 -1.34
CA ARG A 125 -14.10 -8.25 -2.40
C ARG A 125 -15.01 -9.14 -3.25
N GLU A 126 -15.85 -9.94 -2.61
CA GLU A 126 -16.81 -10.82 -3.28
C GLU A 126 -17.81 -10.04 -4.13
N GLN A 127 -18.30 -8.89 -3.65
CA GLN A 127 -19.16 -8.01 -4.43
C GLN A 127 -18.47 -7.47 -5.68
N MET A 128 -17.23 -6.98 -5.55
CA MET A 128 -16.44 -6.50 -6.71
C MET A 128 -16.19 -7.62 -7.72
N ILE A 129 -15.82 -8.81 -7.24
CA ILE A 129 -15.61 -9.99 -8.10
C ILE A 129 -16.90 -10.37 -8.83
N LYS A 130 -18.04 -10.38 -8.13
CA LYS A 130 -19.34 -10.69 -8.72
C LYS A 130 -19.73 -9.68 -9.80
N GLN A 131 -19.53 -8.38 -9.55
CA GLN A 131 -19.77 -7.32 -10.55
C GLN A 131 -18.88 -7.51 -11.77
N LYS A 132 -17.58 -7.71 -11.57
CA LYS A 132 -16.62 -7.94 -12.67
C LYS A 132 -16.97 -9.18 -13.49
N LYS A 133 -17.37 -10.27 -12.83
CA LYS A 133 -17.80 -11.50 -13.50
C LYS A 133 -19.08 -11.30 -14.31
N GLN A 134 -20.03 -10.51 -13.81
CA GLN A 134 -21.25 -10.18 -14.57
C GLN A 134 -20.95 -9.29 -15.77
N GLU A 135 -20.05 -8.31 -15.64
CA GLU A 135 -19.59 -7.50 -16.78
C GLU A 135 -18.88 -8.38 -17.81
N GLU A 136 -18.00 -9.28 -17.37
CA GLU A 136 -17.30 -10.20 -18.26
C GLU A 136 -18.27 -11.19 -18.94
N GLU A 137 -19.28 -11.69 -18.21
CA GLU A 137 -20.31 -12.55 -18.79
C GLU A 137 -21.21 -11.77 -19.78
N ALA A 138 -21.53 -10.51 -19.48
CA ALA A 138 -22.23 -9.63 -20.42
C ALA A 138 -21.37 -9.36 -21.66
N ARG A 139 -20.06 -9.11 -21.48
CA ARG A 139 -19.09 -8.97 -22.57
C ARG A 139 -18.95 -10.25 -23.39
N ARG A 140 -18.99 -11.42 -22.76
CA ARG A 140 -18.97 -12.72 -23.44
C ARG A 140 -20.30 -13.01 -24.14
N LYS A 141 -21.42 -12.48 -23.64
CA LYS A 141 -22.74 -12.53 -24.27
C LYS A 141 -22.96 -11.43 -25.31
N ILE A 142 -21.97 -10.56 -25.57
CA ILE A 142 -22.02 -9.62 -26.70
C ILE A 142 -22.30 -10.43 -27.97
N SER A 143 -23.40 -10.09 -28.64
CA SER A 143 -23.82 -10.74 -29.88
C SER A 143 -22.68 -10.69 -30.91
N PRO A 144 -22.48 -11.72 -31.75
CA PRO A 144 -21.48 -11.68 -32.82
C PRO A 144 -21.53 -10.39 -33.66
N LEU A 145 -22.74 -9.85 -33.90
CA LEU A 145 -22.96 -8.57 -34.57
C LEU A 145 -22.40 -7.38 -33.78
N GLU A 146 -22.60 -7.36 -32.47
CA GLU A 146 -22.13 -6.25 -31.62
C GLU A 146 -20.59 -6.27 -31.47
N GLN A 147 -19.97 -7.45 -31.53
CA GLN A 147 -18.51 -7.56 -31.66
C GLN A 147 -18.02 -6.99 -32.99
N GLU A 148 -18.74 -7.24 -34.09
CA GLU A 148 -18.41 -6.70 -35.40
C GLU A 148 -18.60 -5.17 -35.47
N LEU A 149 -19.68 -4.65 -34.87
CA LEU A 149 -19.91 -3.22 -34.75
C LEU A 149 -18.78 -2.54 -33.96
N LEU A 150 -18.35 -3.13 -32.84
CA LEU A 150 -17.23 -2.61 -32.05
C LEU A 150 -15.93 -2.60 -32.85
N LYS A 151 -15.64 -3.68 -33.58
CA LYS A 151 -14.46 -3.74 -34.48
C LYS A 151 -14.53 -2.69 -35.57
N ARG A 152 -15.72 -2.48 -36.17
CA ARG A 152 -15.92 -1.45 -37.19
C ARG A 152 -15.73 -0.05 -36.61
N GLN A 153 -16.24 0.21 -35.41
CA GLN A 153 -16.04 1.47 -34.71
C GLN A 153 -14.56 1.73 -34.45
N GLN A 154 -13.81 0.76 -33.91
CA GLN A 154 -12.37 0.88 -33.68
C GLN A 154 -11.61 1.21 -34.97
N LYS A 155 -11.95 0.53 -36.08
CA LYS A 155 -11.34 0.80 -37.38
C LYS A 155 -11.63 2.23 -37.88
N LEU A 156 -12.84 2.73 -37.67
CA LEU A 156 -13.21 4.09 -38.05
C LEU A 156 -12.46 5.13 -37.20
N GLU A 157 -12.33 4.89 -35.90
CA GLU A 157 -11.57 5.75 -34.98
C GLU A 157 -10.07 5.83 -35.36
N GLU A 158 -9.48 4.70 -35.76
CA GLU A 158 -8.10 4.67 -36.28
C GLU A 158 -7.94 5.50 -37.56
N LEU A 159 -8.88 5.37 -38.50
CA LEU A 159 -8.87 6.14 -39.75
C LEU A 159 -9.08 7.64 -39.51
N GLU A 160 -10.00 8.01 -38.63
CA GLU A 160 -10.24 9.40 -38.24
C GLU A 160 -9.00 10.01 -37.60
N LYS A 161 -8.33 9.24 -36.72
CA LYS A 161 -7.07 9.66 -36.11
C LYS A 161 -5.96 9.82 -37.13
N GLU A 162 -5.83 8.91 -38.08
CA GLU A 162 -4.85 9.01 -39.16
C GLU A 162 -5.14 10.22 -40.07
N GLN A 163 -6.41 10.45 -40.42
CA GLN A 163 -6.84 11.62 -41.17
C GLN A 163 -6.52 12.92 -40.41
N ALA A 164 -6.83 13.00 -39.12
CA ALA A 164 -6.49 14.15 -38.29
C ALA A 164 -4.97 14.41 -38.28
N ARG A 165 -4.15 13.36 -38.20
CA ARG A 165 -2.68 13.50 -38.29
C ARG A 165 -2.21 13.99 -39.66
N LEU A 166 -2.85 13.56 -40.74
CA LEU A 166 -2.55 14.02 -42.09
C LEU A 166 -3.00 15.47 -42.29
N GLU A 167 -4.17 15.85 -41.78
CA GLU A 167 -4.68 17.21 -41.80
C GLU A 167 -3.80 18.15 -40.98
N ASP A 168 -3.33 17.74 -39.80
CA ASP A 168 -2.35 18.46 -38.99
C ASP A 168 -1.01 18.63 -39.73
N SER A 169 -0.54 17.58 -40.39
CA SER A 169 0.69 17.64 -41.19
C SER A 169 0.55 18.54 -42.42
N ASN A 170 -0.63 18.53 -43.04
CA ASN A 170 -0.95 19.37 -44.18
C ASN A 170 -1.15 20.83 -43.76
N CYS A 171 -1.80 21.11 -42.63
CA CYS A 171 -1.98 22.46 -42.12
C CYS A 171 -0.63 23.08 -41.71
N ASN A 172 0.29 22.28 -41.18
CA ASN A 172 1.65 22.67 -40.84
C ASN A 172 2.61 22.74 -42.05
N ALA A 173 2.20 22.28 -43.24
CA ALA A 173 3.01 22.38 -44.44
C ALA A 173 3.10 23.84 -44.95
N PRO A 174 4.27 24.28 -45.47
CA PRO A 174 4.43 25.61 -46.07
C PRO A 174 3.44 25.87 -47.22
N GLU A 175 3.02 27.12 -47.36
CA GLU A 175 1.98 27.54 -48.32
C GLU A 175 2.29 27.18 -49.78
N PHE A 176 3.55 27.32 -50.21
CA PHE A 176 3.95 26.99 -51.57
C PHE A 176 3.80 25.50 -51.91
N ILE A 177 3.91 24.60 -50.92
CA ILE A 177 3.67 23.15 -51.11
C ILE A 177 2.17 22.92 -51.35
N LYS A 178 1.30 23.59 -50.59
CA LYS A 178 -0.16 23.52 -50.75
C LYS A 178 -0.60 24.03 -52.12
N VAL A 179 -0.11 25.20 -52.53
CA VAL A 179 -0.40 25.80 -53.84
C VAL A 179 0.05 24.90 -54.99
N LYS A 180 1.26 24.32 -54.91
CA LYS A 180 1.79 23.38 -55.92
C LYS A 180 0.93 22.11 -56.02
N GLU A 181 0.52 21.55 -54.89
CA GLU A 181 -0.31 20.35 -54.88
C GLU A 181 -1.72 20.61 -55.43
N ASN A 182 -2.31 21.77 -55.10
CA ASN A 182 -3.61 22.19 -55.64
C ASN A 182 -3.56 22.38 -57.15
N LEU A 183 -2.52 23.05 -57.67
CA LEU A 183 -2.33 23.20 -59.11
C LEU A 183 -2.16 21.84 -59.81
N ARG A 184 -1.46 20.89 -59.16
CA ARG A 184 -1.34 19.51 -59.65
C ARG A 184 -2.69 18.78 -59.66
N ARG A 185 -3.54 18.97 -58.64
CA ARG A 185 -4.88 18.36 -58.59
C ARG A 185 -5.78 18.87 -59.72
N THR A 186 -5.75 20.18 -59.99
CA THR A 186 -6.57 20.81 -61.04
C THR A 186 -6.07 20.54 -62.45
N SER A 187 -4.76 20.28 -62.64
CA SER A 187 -4.22 19.99 -63.98
C SER A 187 -4.72 18.66 -64.56
N PHE A 188 -5.05 17.66 -63.72
CA PHE A 188 -5.56 16.36 -64.17
C PHE A 188 -7.05 16.38 -64.58
N THR A 189 -7.81 17.37 -64.13
CA THR A 189 -9.24 17.52 -64.50
C THR A 189 -9.45 18.42 -65.72
N SER A 190 -8.41 19.11 -66.19
CA SER A 190 -8.48 20.09 -67.28
C SER A 190 -8.21 19.51 -68.68
N SER A 191 -7.78 18.25 -68.80
CA SER A 191 -7.39 17.64 -70.07
C SER A 191 -8.51 16.86 -70.78
N GLY A 192 -9.78 17.19 -70.50
CA GLY A 192 -10.95 16.41 -70.96
C GLY A 192 -11.90 17.10 -71.95
N GLU A 193 -11.65 18.34 -72.35
CA GLU A 193 -12.53 19.08 -73.27
C GLU A 193 -11.68 19.90 -74.25
N ASN A 194 -11.31 19.33 -75.41
CA ASN A 194 -10.95 20.03 -76.65
C ASN A 194 -10.75 18.99 -77.78
N GLU A 195 -11.84 18.50 -78.37
CA GLU A 195 -11.86 17.94 -79.73
C GLU A 195 -13.11 18.47 -80.45
N VAL A 196 -12.89 19.30 -81.48
CA VAL A 196 -13.82 19.71 -82.53
C VAL A 196 -13.10 19.55 -83.86
#